data_AF-A0A7S1AWW7-F1
#
_entry.id   AF-A0A7S1AWW7-F1
#
_cell.length_a   1.000
_cell.length_b   1.000
_cell.length_c   1.000
_cell.angle_alpha   90.00
_cell.angle_beta   90.00
_cell.angle_gamma   90.00
#
_symmetry.space_group_name_H-M   'P 1'
#
loop_
_entity.id
_entity.type
_entity.pdbx_description
1 polymer ?
#
loop_
_entity_poly.entity_id
_entity_poly.type
_entity_poly.pdbx_seq_one_letter_code
_entity_poly.pdbx_strand_id
1 'polypeptide(L)'
;WAGGMSFSRCHAERDVPADPEARHIFLGEEFSRAARLWTNGYDFYTPSRSVIGVWWAEEKGSVRDWHKDKGEGRLALERMRTLLRAPHSNQSAAAHAELAGFDLGTRRPFQEYIELTGMDTVHQVVHNTPCAVTKWTPWRRDAQPPYEMLNQSPVLCGTAFRAGQR
;
A
#
# COMPACT_ATOMS: atom_id res chain seq x y z
N TRP A 1 5.78 -3.92 -3.80
CA TRP A 1 6.63 -3.32 -2.76
C TRP A 1 6.89 -4.40 -1.72
N ALA A 2 8.11 -4.55 -1.25
CA ALA A 2 8.44 -5.53 -0.21
C ALA A 2 9.40 -4.86 0.80
N GLY A 3 9.12 -5.01 2.09
CA GLY A 3 9.95 -4.46 3.16
C GLY A 3 11.36 -5.05 3.16
N GLY A 4 11.53 -6.27 2.65
CA GLY A 4 12.85 -6.91 2.51
C GLY A 4 13.72 -6.36 1.37
N MET A 5 13.12 -5.75 0.35
CA MET A 5 13.84 -5.15 -0.77
C MET A 5 12.92 -4.18 -1.54
N SER A 6 13.06 -2.88 -1.28
CA SER A 6 12.44 -1.84 -2.10
C SER A 6 13.33 -0.60 -2.16
N PHE A 7 13.48 -0.06 -3.37
CA PHE A 7 14.19 1.18 -3.60
C PHE A 7 13.37 2.03 -4.55
N SER A 8 13.31 3.32 -4.27
CA SER A 8 12.59 4.29 -5.07
C SER A 8 13.28 5.64 -4.93
N ARG A 9 12.97 6.56 -5.85
CA ARG A 9 13.34 7.96 -5.64
C ARG A 9 12.49 8.54 -4.50
N CYS A 10 13.04 9.53 -3.80
CA CYS A 10 12.39 10.15 -2.63
C CYS A 10 10.95 10.62 -2.86
N HIS A 11 10.59 10.98 -4.10
CA HIS A 11 9.24 11.42 -4.43
C HIS A 11 8.18 10.34 -4.15
N ALA A 12 8.51 9.04 -4.19
CA ALA A 12 7.56 7.98 -3.81
C ALA A 12 7.10 8.09 -2.36
N GLU A 13 8.03 8.30 -1.44
CA GLU A 13 7.74 8.45 -0.01
C GLU A 13 7.13 9.81 0.32
N ARG A 14 7.50 10.85 -0.44
CA ARG A 14 6.93 12.19 -0.29
C ARG A 14 5.47 12.24 -0.78
N ASP A 15 5.21 11.76 -1.99
CA ASP A 15 3.91 11.96 -2.65
C ASP A 15 2.87 10.98 -2.13
N VAL A 16 3.30 9.76 -1.81
CA VAL A 16 2.49 8.69 -1.23
C VAL A 16 3.20 8.28 0.06
N PRO A 17 3.04 8.98 1.19
CA PRO A 17 3.72 8.62 2.43
C PRO A 17 3.17 7.33 3.06
N ALA A 18 3.96 6.64 3.88
CA ALA A 18 3.43 5.56 4.72
C ALA A 18 2.31 6.11 5.62
N ASP A 19 1.28 5.29 5.87
CA ASP A 19 0.16 5.72 6.70
C ASP A 19 0.56 5.67 8.18
N PRO A 20 0.55 6.80 8.92
CA PRO A 20 0.97 6.84 10.32
C PRO A 20 0.03 6.09 11.28
N GLU A 21 -1.19 5.76 10.82
CA GLU A 21 -2.20 5.01 11.57
C GLU A 21 -2.19 3.52 11.21
N ALA A 22 -1.39 3.08 10.24
CA ALA A 22 -1.21 1.65 9.90
C ALA A 22 -0.24 0.94 10.86
N ARG A 23 -0.44 1.11 12.17
CA ARG A 23 0.45 0.62 13.23
C ARG A 23 0.20 -0.84 13.57
N HIS A 24 1.24 -1.51 14.04
CA HIS A 24 1.19 -2.90 14.53
C HIS A 24 0.66 -3.94 13.51
N ILE A 25 0.67 -3.61 12.21
CA ILE A 25 0.37 -4.55 11.13
C ILE A 25 1.67 -5.08 10.53
N PHE A 26 1.73 -6.40 10.36
CA PHE A 26 2.83 -7.10 9.69
C PHE A 26 2.37 -7.95 8.49
N LEU A 27 1.06 -8.18 8.36
CA LEU A 27 0.51 -8.90 7.22
C LEU A 27 -0.41 -7.95 6.46
N GLY A 28 -0.08 -7.71 5.19
CA GLY A 28 -0.88 -6.90 4.27
C GLY A 28 -0.46 -5.42 4.20
N GLU A 29 0.40 -4.95 5.09
CA GLU A 29 1.06 -3.64 4.99
C GLU A 29 1.82 -3.51 3.66
N GLU A 30 2.50 -4.56 3.20
CA GLU A 30 3.23 -4.52 1.93
C GLU A 30 2.28 -4.37 0.73
N PHE A 31 1.18 -5.13 0.75
CA PHE A 31 0.18 -5.12 -0.30
C PHE A 31 -0.57 -3.79 -0.34
N SER A 32 -0.99 -3.26 0.81
CA SER A 32 -1.66 -1.97 0.92
C SER A 32 -0.75 -0.82 0.49
N ARG A 33 0.54 -0.85 0.87
CA ARG A 33 1.55 0.10 0.42
C ARG A 33 1.71 0.06 -1.10
N ALA A 34 1.82 -1.14 -1.67
CA ALA A 34 1.96 -1.33 -3.11
C ALA A 34 0.72 -0.86 -3.88
N ALA A 35 -0.48 -1.16 -3.39
CA ALA A 35 -1.74 -0.72 -4.00
C ALA A 35 -1.82 0.81 -4.07
N ARG A 36 -1.49 1.50 -2.97
CA ARG A 36 -1.46 2.96 -2.93
C ARG A 36 -0.45 3.54 -3.91
N LEU A 37 0.78 3.04 -3.93
CA LEU A 37 1.81 3.51 -4.86
C LEU A 37 1.37 3.28 -6.33
N TRP A 38 0.89 2.08 -6.66
CA TRP A 38 0.55 1.72 -8.03
C TRP A 38 -0.61 2.55 -8.58
N THR A 39 -1.67 2.72 -7.78
CA THR A 39 -2.85 3.53 -8.12
C THR A 39 -2.53 5.03 -8.19
N ASN A 40 -1.47 5.47 -7.52
CA ASN A 40 -0.88 6.80 -7.63
C ASN A 40 0.19 6.91 -8.74
N GLY A 41 0.25 5.94 -9.66
CA GLY A 41 1.03 6.04 -10.89
C GLY A 41 2.47 5.54 -10.80
N TYR A 42 2.89 4.96 -9.68
CA TYR A 42 4.21 4.35 -9.58
C TYR A 42 4.24 2.98 -10.26
N ASP A 43 5.36 2.68 -10.90
CA ASP A 43 5.61 1.38 -11.52
C ASP A 43 6.49 0.51 -10.62
N PHE A 44 6.19 -0.79 -10.61
CA PHE A 44 6.96 -1.78 -9.89
C PHE A 44 7.80 -2.59 -10.87
N TYR A 45 9.07 -2.72 -10.54
CA TYR A 45 10.02 -3.54 -11.26
C TYR A 45 10.60 -4.57 -10.31
N THR A 46 10.71 -5.80 -10.79
CA THR A 46 11.46 -6.86 -10.11
C THR A 46 12.58 -7.31 -11.03
N PRO A 47 13.77 -7.64 -10.51
CA PRO A 47 14.76 -8.38 -11.27
C PRO A 47 14.16 -9.66 -11.83
N SER A 48 14.61 -10.09 -13.01
CA SER A 48 14.19 -11.37 -13.61
C SER A 48 14.76 -12.59 -12.86
N ARG A 49 15.68 -12.37 -11.92
CA ARG A 49 16.33 -13.40 -11.10
C ARG A 49 16.35 -12.94 -9.65
N SER A 50 16.07 -13.85 -8.72
CA SER A 50 16.19 -13.57 -7.29
C SER A 50 17.63 -13.18 -6.93
N VAL A 51 17.79 -12.02 -6.30
CA VAL A 51 19.09 -11.48 -5.86
C VAL A 51 19.26 -11.51 -4.35
N ILE A 52 18.16 -11.61 -3.60
CA ILE A 52 18.14 -11.69 -2.14
C ILE A 52 17.26 -12.88 -1.74
N GLY A 53 17.81 -13.76 -0.90
CA GLY A 53 17.06 -14.80 -0.21
C GLY A 53 16.89 -14.42 1.25
N VAL A 54 15.68 -14.56 1.78
CA VAL A 54 15.40 -14.30 3.20
C VAL A 54 15.04 -15.62 3.86
N TRP A 55 15.65 -15.91 5.00
CA TRP A 55 15.18 -17.00 5.86
C TRP A 55 13.82 -16.65 6.47
N TRP A 56 12.78 -17.36 6.04
CA TRP A 56 11.43 -17.32 6.62
C TRP A 56 11.30 -18.41 7.70
N ALA A 57 10.51 -18.15 8.75
CA ALA A 57 10.69 -18.79 10.05
C ALA A 57 10.27 -20.27 10.15
N GLU A 58 11.18 -21.04 10.76
CA GLU A 58 11.03 -22.06 11.83
C GLU A 58 12.40 -22.23 12.53
N GLU A 59 13.50 -22.05 11.78
CA GLU A 59 14.90 -22.15 12.25
C GLU A 59 15.45 -20.90 12.98
N LYS A 60 14.76 -19.76 12.95
CA LYS A 60 15.28 -18.51 13.53
C LYS A 60 15.32 -18.51 15.06
N GLY A 61 14.65 -19.45 15.73
CA GLY A 61 14.30 -19.32 17.14
C GLY A 61 13.37 -18.12 17.36
N SER A 62 12.72 -18.00 18.51
CA SER A 62 11.85 -16.85 18.80
C SER A 62 12.70 -15.58 18.99
N VAL A 63 13.11 -14.93 17.90
CA VAL A 63 13.90 -13.69 17.98
C VAL A 63 12.95 -12.52 18.22
N ARG A 64 12.67 -12.32 19.51
CA ARG A 64 12.07 -11.13 20.15
C ARG A 64 10.59 -10.85 19.85
N ASP A 65 9.82 -10.76 20.92
CA ASP A 65 8.50 -10.13 20.90
C ASP A 65 8.67 -8.62 20.65
N TRP A 66 8.31 -8.19 19.45
CA TRP A 66 8.09 -6.78 19.16
C TRP A 66 6.89 -6.28 19.96
N HIS A 67 6.94 -5.04 20.43
CA HIS A 67 5.79 -4.42 21.11
C HIS A 67 4.56 -4.46 20.19
N LYS A 68 3.49 -5.10 20.68
CA LYS A 68 2.22 -5.24 19.98
C LYS A 68 1.13 -4.58 20.80
N ASP A 69 0.58 -3.50 20.30
CA ASP A 69 -0.69 -2.97 20.79
C ASP A 69 -1.83 -3.57 19.97
N LYS A 70 -2.68 -4.37 20.62
CA LYS A 70 -3.81 -5.04 19.96
C LYS A 70 -4.92 -4.06 19.58
N GLY A 71 -5.09 -2.98 20.34
CA GLY A 71 -6.09 -1.95 20.08
C GLY A 71 -5.73 -1.15 18.85
N GLU A 72 -4.50 -0.60 18.81
CA GLU A 72 -3.99 0.11 17.64
C GLU A 72 -3.93 -0.81 16.41
N GLY A 73 -3.48 -2.07 16.58
CA GLY A 73 -3.44 -3.04 15.49
C GLY A 73 -4.83 -3.37 14.91
N ARG A 74 -5.88 -3.44 15.74
CA ARG A 74 -7.25 -3.65 15.27
C ARG A 74 -7.75 -2.45 14.45
N LEU A 75 -7.52 -1.23 14.93
CA LEU A 75 -7.91 -0.01 14.21
C LEU A 75 -7.16 0.12 12.86
N ALA A 76 -5.85 -0.17 12.86
CA ALA A 76 -5.04 -0.21 11.65
C ALA A 76 -5.56 -1.25 10.65
N LEU A 77 -5.98 -2.43 11.12
CA LEU A 77 -6.55 -3.48 10.27
C LEU A 77 -7.91 -3.06 9.70
N GLU A 78 -8.80 -2.48 10.51
CA GLU A 78 -10.10 -1.95 10.04
C GLU A 78 -9.90 -0.88 8.96
N ARG A 79 -8.96 0.04 9.19
CA ARG A 79 -8.55 1.08 8.22
C ARG A 79 -8.01 0.47 6.92
N MET A 80 -7.13 -0.53 7.01
CA MET A 80 -6.60 -1.24 5.84
C MET A 80 -7.69 -1.98 5.07
N ARG A 81 -8.65 -2.59 5.77
CA ARG A 81 -9.81 -3.24 5.15
C ARG A 81 -10.68 -2.23 4.42
N THR A 82 -10.87 -1.02 4.97
CA THR A 82 -11.57 0.07 4.26
C THR A 82 -10.82 0.49 3.01
N LEU A 83 -9.51 0.76 3.13
CA LEU A 83 -8.63 1.15 2.02
C LEU A 83 -8.68 0.15 0.86
N LEU A 84 -8.57 -1.15 1.18
CA LEU A 84 -8.56 -2.25 0.22
C LEU A 84 -9.96 -2.76 -0.14
N ARG A 85 -11.02 -2.04 0.26
CA ARG A 85 -12.41 -2.34 -0.07
C ARG A 85 -12.85 -3.77 0.30
N ALA A 86 -12.31 -4.30 1.39
CA ALA A 86 -12.59 -5.67 1.81
C ALA A 86 -14.08 -5.85 2.19
N PRO A 87 -14.64 -7.07 2.03
CA PRO A 87 -15.99 -7.39 2.50
C PRO A 87 -16.19 -7.00 3.96
N HIS A 88 -17.39 -6.48 4.25
CA HIS A 88 -17.81 -6.08 5.59
C HIS A 88 -16.95 -4.98 6.25
N SER A 89 -16.06 -4.33 5.49
CA SER A 89 -15.34 -3.14 5.96
C SER A 89 -16.25 -1.92 5.96
N ASN A 90 -15.89 -0.91 6.76
CA ASN A 90 -16.63 0.34 6.79
C ASN A 90 -16.32 1.16 5.53
N GLN A 91 -17.25 1.20 4.57
CA GLN A 91 -17.14 1.96 3.31
C GLN A 91 -17.87 3.30 3.35
N SER A 92 -18.21 3.82 4.53
CA SER A 92 -18.88 5.12 4.67
C SER A 92 -17.98 6.28 4.21
N ALA A 93 -18.60 7.39 3.81
CA ALA A 93 -17.87 8.61 3.44
C ALA A 93 -16.95 9.12 4.57
N ALA A 94 -17.37 8.95 5.84
CA ALA A 94 -16.56 9.33 6.99
C ALA A 94 -15.29 8.47 7.11
N ALA A 95 -15.40 7.14 6.94
CA ALA A 95 -14.24 6.25 6.96
C ALA A 95 -13.25 6.54 5.81
N HIS A 96 -13.77 6.86 4.62
CA HIS A 96 -12.94 7.31 3.50
C HIS A 96 -12.31 8.68 3.75
N ALA A 97 -13.00 9.60 4.43
CA ALA A 97 -12.43 10.90 4.81
C ALA A 97 -11.26 10.76 5.78
N GLU A 98 -11.27 9.77 6.68
CA GLU A 98 -10.12 9.47 7.54
C GLU A 98 -8.90 8.97 6.76
N LEU A 99 -9.12 8.39 5.57
CA LEU A 99 -8.04 7.96 4.67
C LEU A 99 -7.46 9.11 3.85
N ALA A 100 -7.99 10.34 3.93
CA ALA A 100 -7.59 11.44 3.06
C ALA A 100 -6.06 11.66 3.04
N GLY A 101 -5.48 11.55 1.84
CA GLY A 101 -4.05 11.65 1.57
C GLY A 101 -3.27 10.33 1.79
N PHE A 102 -3.91 9.32 2.37
CA PHE A 102 -3.41 7.95 2.52
C PHE A 102 -4.29 6.93 1.77
N ASP A 103 -5.19 7.41 0.94
CA ASP A 103 -6.12 6.67 0.12
C ASP A 103 -5.48 6.08 -1.14
N LEU A 104 -6.27 5.30 -1.88
CA LEU A 104 -5.89 4.80 -3.19
C LEU A 104 -5.88 5.94 -4.20
N GLY A 105 -4.94 5.90 -5.14
CA GLY A 105 -4.81 6.91 -6.17
C GLY A 105 -5.85 6.84 -7.27
N THR A 106 -5.86 7.88 -8.09
CA THR A 106 -6.77 8.03 -9.23
C THR A 106 -6.09 7.87 -10.58
N ARG A 107 -4.75 7.75 -10.61
CA ARG A 107 -3.97 7.58 -11.87
C ARG A 107 -4.20 6.22 -12.50
N ARG A 108 -4.47 5.19 -11.68
CA ARG A 108 -4.93 3.88 -12.13
C ARG A 108 -6.05 3.35 -11.23
N PRO A 109 -7.10 2.71 -11.77
CA PRO A 109 -8.15 2.10 -10.97
C PRO A 109 -7.62 0.96 -10.10
N PHE A 110 -8.14 0.85 -8.87
CA PHE A 110 -7.82 -0.29 -8.00
C PHE A 110 -8.20 -1.65 -8.60
N GLN A 111 -9.24 -1.69 -9.43
CA GLN A 111 -9.66 -2.91 -10.12
C GLN A 111 -8.56 -3.45 -11.03
N GLU A 112 -7.83 -2.58 -11.74
CA GLU A 112 -6.72 -3.01 -12.58
C GLU A 112 -5.53 -3.52 -11.75
N TYR A 113 -5.37 -3.05 -10.51
CA TYR A 113 -4.38 -3.61 -9.58
C TYR A 113 -4.76 -5.02 -9.11
N ILE A 114 -6.05 -5.26 -8.87
CA ILE A 114 -6.58 -6.60 -8.58
C ILE A 114 -6.32 -7.54 -9.76
N GLU A 115 -6.63 -7.11 -10.99
CA GLU A 115 -6.38 -7.89 -12.21
C GLU A 115 -4.89 -8.18 -12.42
N LEU A 116 -4.03 -7.20 -12.15
CA LEU A 116 -2.58 -7.34 -12.26
C LEU A 116 -2.02 -8.36 -11.27
N THR A 117 -2.47 -8.30 -10.01
CA THR A 117 -1.90 -9.10 -8.92
C THR A 117 -2.60 -10.44 -8.72
N GLY A 118 -3.85 -10.57 -9.17
CA GLY A 118 -4.72 -11.70 -8.87
C GLY A 118 -5.31 -11.67 -7.47
N MET A 119 -4.98 -10.68 -6.63
CA MET A 119 -5.46 -10.59 -5.26
C MET A 119 -6.72 -9.74 -5.19
N ASP A 120 -7.90 -10.36 -5.28
CA ASP A 120 -9.17 -9.67 -5.18
C ASP A 120 -9.58 -9.52 -3.71
N THR A 121 -9.23 -8.35 -3.16
CA THR A 121 -9.58 -8.00 -1.79
C THR A 121 -11.06 -7.68 -1.62
N VAL A 122 -11.78 -7.30 -2.69
CA VAL A 122 -13.19 -6.91 -2.67
C VAL A 122 -14.10 -8.13 -2.53
N HIS A 123 -13.76 -9.22 -3.19
CA HIS A 123 -14.51 -10.48 -3.12
C HIS A 123 -13.82 -11.56 -2.28
N GLN A 124 -12.62 -11.27 -1.76
CA GLN A 124 -11.78 -12.21 -1.01
C GLN A 124 -11.47 -13.50 -1.77
N VAL A 125 -11.07 -13.35 -3.03
CA VAL A 125 -10.66 -14.45 -3.88
C VAL A 125 -9.27 -14.21 -4.46
N VAL A 126 -8.55 -15.29 -4.75
CA VAL A 126 -7.26 -15.22 -5.44
C VAL A 126 -7.44 -15.80 -6.83
N HIS A 127 -7.22 -14.97 -7.84
CA HIS A 127 -7.18 -15.36 -9.23
C HIS A 127 -5.77 -15.77 -9.61
N ASN A 128 -5.67 -16.75 -10.51
CA ASN A 128 -4.38 -17.14 -11.07
C ASN A 128 -3.92 -16.07 -12.07
N THR A 129 -2.74 -15.50 -11.83
CA THR A 129 -2.07 -14.55 -12.72
C THR A 129 -0.69 -15.07 -13.11
N PRO A 130 -0.19 -14.76 -14.32
CA PRO A 130 1.16 -15.12 -14.70
C PRO A 130 2.18 -14.45 -13.79
N CYS A 131 3.24 -15.17 -13.39
CA CYS A 131 4.33 -14.59 -12.60
C CYS A 131 5.08 -13.48 -13.36
N ALA A 132 5.04 -13.51 -14.69
CA ALA A 132 5.66 -12.51 -15.54
C ALA A 132 4.62 -11.48 -16.01
N VAL A 133 4.77 -10.24 -15.52
CA VAL A 133 4.04 -9.09 -16.03
C VAL A 133 4.70 -8.62 -17.32
N THR A 134 4.10 -8.96 -18.46
CA THR A 134 4.66 -8.67 -19.80
C THR A 134 4.10 -7.40 -20.44
N LYS A 135 3.05 -6.83 -19.84
CA LYS A 135 2.38 -5.62 -20.32
C LYS A 135 2.43 -4.55 -19.25
N TRP A 136 2.80 -3.36 -19.64
CA TRP A 136 2.69 -2.17 -18.79
C TRP A 136 1.25 -1.66 -18.80
N THR A 137 0.75 -1.26 -17.63
CA THR A 137 -0.59 -0.70 -17.49
C THR A 137 -0.51 0.83 -17.54
N PRO A 138 -1.13 1.47 -18.55
CA PRO A 138 -1.07 2.91 -18.71
C PRO A 138 -1.80 3.66 -17.61
N TRP A 139 -1.43 4.92 -17.40
CA TRP A 139 -2.23 5.82 -16.58
C TRP A 139 -3.49 6.25 -17.33
N ARG A 140 -4.51 6.61 -16.55
CA ARG A 140 -5.70 7.29 -17.06
C ARG A 140 -5.33 8.62 -17.72
N ARG A 141 -5.89 8.89 -18.91
CA ARG A 141 -5.62 10.12 -19.67
C ARG A 141 -6.13 11.38 -18.98
N ASP A 142 -7.17 11.25 -18.17
CA ASP A 142 -7.82 12.32 -17.42
C ASP A 142 -7.26 12.49 -16.00
N ALA A 143 -6.26 11.69 -15.61
CA ALA A 143 -5.65 11.79 -14.28
C ALA A 143 -4.54 12.84 -14.21
N GLN A 144 -4.16 13.20 -12.99
CA GLN A 144 -3.03 14.10 -12.73
C GLN A 144 -1.73 13.54 -13.34
N PRO A 145 -0.83 14.39 -13.86
CA PRO A 145 0.42 13.95 -14.46
C PRO A 145 1.23 13.04 -13.52
N PRO A 146 1.91 12.02 -14.04
CA PRO A 146 2.76 11.14 -13.24
C PRO A 146 3.93 11.90 -12.59
N TYR A 147 4.48 11.37 -11.49
CA TYR A 147 5.68 11.90 -10.81
C TYR A 147 5.58 13.33 -10.27
N GLU A 148 4.41 13.97 -10.39
CA GLU A 148 4.06 15.17 -9.65
C GLU A 148 3.40 14.80 -8.32
N MET A 149 3.64 15.61 -7.30
CA MET A 149 3.00 15.45 -6.01
C MET A 149 1.50 15.70 -6.17
N LEU A 150 0.68 14.78 -5.67
CA LEU A 150 -0.77 14.89 -5.78
C LEU A 150 -1.26 16.13 -5.03
N ASN A 151 -2.24 16.85 -5.57
CA ASN A 151 -2.80 18.04 -4.92
C ASN A 151 -3.31 17.77 -3.48
N GLN A 152 -3.74 16.54 -3.20
CA GLN A 152 -4.23 16.11 -1.88
C GLN A 152 -3.16 15.35 -1.07
N SER A 153 -1.89 15.38 -1.49
CA SER A 153 -0.81 14.71 -0.77
C SER A 153 -0.69 15.28 0.65
N PRO A 154 -0.59 14.45 1.70
CA PRO A 154 -0.40 14.91 3.06
C PRO A 154 0.81 15.84 3.20
N VAL A 155 1.82 15.69 2.35
CA VAL A 155 3.01 16.56 2.39
C VAL A 155 2.68 17.96 1.88
N LEU A 156 1.95 18.10 0.75
CA LEU A 156 1.51 19.42 0.27
C LEU A 156 0.52 20.06 1.23
N CYS A 157 -0.37 19.27 1.83
CA CYS A 157 -1.35 19.75 2.79
C CYS A 157 -0.77 20.04 4.18
N GLY A 158 0.52 19.75 4.41
CA GLY A 158 1.17 19.93 5.72
C GLY A 158 0.66 18.98 6.81
N THR A 159 0.01 17.89 6.45
CA THR A 159 -0.59 16.89 7.36
C THR A 159 0.18 15.57 7.44
N ALA A 160 1.23 15.41 6.63
CA ALA A 160 2.08 14.20 6.62
C ALA A 160 2.78 13.94 7.96
N PHE A 161 3.06 15.00 8.71
CA PHE A 161 3.79 14.93 9.98
C PHE A 161 2.98 15.65 11.05
N ARG A 162 2.59 14.96 12.12
CA ARG A 162 2.01 15.63 13.29
C ARG A 162 3.11 16.37 14.05
N ALA A 163 2.86 17.62 14.41
CA ALA A 163 3.76 18.37 15.29
C ALA A 163 3.91 17.60 16.62
N GLY A 164 5.14 17.16 16.94
CA GLY A 164 5.46 16.49 18.20
C GLY A 164 5.92 15.03 18.10
N GLN A 165 5.92 14.40 16.91
CA GLN A 165 6.62 13.13 16.72
C GLN A 165 8.11 13.39 16.41
N ARG A 166 8.93 13.54 17.45
CA ARG A 166 10.38 13.34 17.43
C ARG A 166 10.73 12.26 18.44
#